data_AF-A0A2H0D7M9-F1
#
_entry.id   AF-A0A2H0D7M9-F1
#
_cell.length_a   1.000
_cell.length_b   1.000
_cell.length_c   1.000
_cell.angle_alpha   90.00
_cell.angle_beta   90.00
_cell.angle_gamma   90.00
#
_symmetry.space_group_name_H-M   'P 1'
#
loop_
_entity.id
_entity.type
_entity.pdbx_description
1 polymer ?
#
loop_
_entity_poly.entity_id
_entity_poly.type
_entity_poly.pdbx_seq_one_letter_code
_entity_poly.pdbx_strand_id
1 'polypeptide(L)'
;MKKFVVLFLFLFTYAAICQSNVKIKVTNPISINRNSETIEINFEQIKKLLPGINSNNLAVFSKKDNSQIAHQLIDYDQDGIIDQLIFQSNFSPNESKSFVIKKKKSQRKEFTNLVATKFVKGREDFAWENDRIAFRIYGPAMTAEVDNGIDIWTKRVKYPIVEKWYAGE
;
A
#
# COMPACT_ATOMS: atom_id res chain seq x y z
N MET A 1 -30.93 -7.50 -68.88
CA MET A 1 -31.24 -7.41 -67.44
C MET A 1 -29.93 -7.34 -66.67
N LYS A 2 -29.57 -6.17 -66.13
CA LYS A 2 -28.28 -5.95 -65.44
C LYS A 2 -28.35 -6.55 -64.03
N LYS A 3 -27.50 -7.53 -63.73
CA LYS A 3 -27.40 -8.15 -62.40
C LYS A 3 -26.56 -7.26 -61.48
N PHE A 4 -27.16 -6.73 -60.42
CA PHE A 4 -26.42 -6.05 -59.34
C PHE A 4 -25.92 -7.09 -58.35
N VAL A 5 -24.61 -7.10 -58.10
CA VAL A 5 -23.98 -7.87 -57.01
C VAL A 5 -23.84 -6.92 -55.83
N VAL A 6 -24.54 -7.21 -54.73
CA VAL A 6 -24.43 -6.46 -53.46
C VAL A 6 -23.45 -7.23 -52.57
N LEU A 7 -22.29 -6.64 -52.31
CA LEU A 7 -21.26 -7.18 -51.43
C LEU A 7 -21.50 -6.66 -49.99
N PHE A 8 -22.03 -7.51 -49.11
CA PHE A 8 -22.16 -7.18 -47.69
C PHE A 8 -20.82 -7.40 -46.98
N LEU A 9 -20.13 -6.29 -46.66
CA LEU A 9 -18.93 -6.31 -45.84
C LEU A 9 -19.36 -6.38 -44.35
N PHE A 10 -19.39 -7.58 -43.77
CA PHE A 10 -19.58 -7.74 -42.33
C PHE A 10 -18.29 -7.35 -41.59
N LEU A 11 -18.22 -6.10 -41.14
CA LEU A 11 -17.17 -5.64 -40.23
C LEU A 11 -17.40 -6.27 -38.85
N PHE A 12 -16.75 -7.39 -38.58
CA PHE A 12 -16.65 -7.95 -37.22
C PHE A 12 -15.75 -7.03 -36.40
N THR A 13 -16.36 -6.06 -35.71
CA THR A 13 -15.66 -5.26 -34.71
C THR A 13 -15.40 -6.17 -33.50
N TYR A 14 -14.17 -6.66 -33.37
CA TYR A 14 -13.69 -7.21 -32.11
C TYR A 14 -13.68 -6.06 -31.10
N ALA A 15 -14.77 -5.89 -30.36
CA ALA A 15 -14.75 -5.10 -29.14
C ALA A 15 -13.82 -5.82 -28.16
N ALA A 16 -12.55 -5.44 -28.17
CA ALA A 16 -11.59 -5.87 -27.17
C ALA A 16 -12.19 -5.49 -25.81
N ILE A 17 -12.63 -6.50 -25.05
CA ILE A 17 -13.07 -6.32 -23.67
C ILE A 17 -11.85 -5.81 -22.91
N CYS A 18 -11.75 -4.49 -22.76
CA CYS A 18 -10.69 -3.87 -22.00
C CYS A 18 -10.88 -4.30 -20.54
N GLN A 19 -10.09 -5.29 -20.12
CA GLN A 19 -10.10 -5.75 -18.75
C GLN A 19 -9.69 -4.59 -17.86
N SER A 20 -10.63 -4.09 -17.07
CA SER A 20 -10.45 -2.89 -16.25
C SER A 20 -9.92 -3.19 -14.85
N ASN A 21 -9.87 -4.48 -14.49
CA ASN A 21 -9.49 -4.94 -13.16
C ASN A 21 -8.96 -6.38 -13.13
N VAL A 22 -8.17 -6.68 -12.12
CA VAL A 22 -7.69 -8.02 -11.76
C VAL A 22 -8.32 -8.42 -10.44
N LYS A 23 -8.90 -9.62 -10.38
CA LYS A 23 -9.43 -10.20 -9.14
C LYS A 23 -8.43 -11.20 -8.61
N ILE A 24 -8.09 -11.08 -7.34
CA ILE A 24 -7.20 -11.99 -6.65
C ILE A 24 -7.96 -12.66 -5.51
N LYS A 25 -7.71 -13.96 -5.31
CA LYS A 25 -8.22 -14.72 -4.15
C LYS A 25 -7.01 -15.13 -3.32
N VAL A 26 -7.02 -14.77 -2.05
CA VAL A 26 -5.98 -15.10 -1.09
C VAL A 26 -6.60 -15.98 -0.02
N THR A 27 -5.90 -17.06 0.34
CA THR A 27 -6.39 -18.07 1.28
C THR A 27 -5.37 -18.25 2.39
N ASN A 28 -5.83 -18.22 3.63
CA ASN A 28 -5.08 -18.73 4.78
C ASN A 28 -5.33 -20.24 4.86
N PRO A 29 -4.35 -21.12 4.58
CA PRO A 29 -4.59 -22.57 4.51
C PRO A 29 -4.45 -23.27 5.87
N ILE A 30 -4.04 -22.54 6.92
CA ILE A 30 -3.76 -23.10 8.24
C ILE A 30 -4.89 -22.79 9.22
N SER A 31 -4.99 -23.60 10.27
CA SER A 31 -6.03 -23.52 11.29
C SER A 31 -5.80 -22.45 12.36
N ILE A 32 -4.94 -21.46 12.09
CA ILE A 32 -4.61 -20.35 13.02
C ILE A 32 -4.93 -19.00 12.40
N ASN A 33 -5.21 -18.00 13.25
CA ASN A 33 -5.40 -16.61 12.83
C ASN A 33 -4.10 -16.02 12.26
N ARG A 34 -4.20 -15.32 11.13
CA ARG A 34 -3.11 -14.49 10.57
C ARG A 34 -3.56 -13.03 10.62
N ASN A 35 -3.05 -12.28 11.60
CA ASN A 35 -3.36 -10.86 11.76
C ASN A 35 -2.29 -10.03 11.07
N SER A 36 -2.71 -9.00 10.33
CA SER A 36 -1.85 -8.11 9.54
C SER A 36 -0.91 -8.87 8.60
N GLU A 37 -1.41 -9.92 7.94
CA GLU A 37 -0.64 -10.69 6.97
C GLU A 37 -0.28 -9.82 5.76
N THR A 38 1.01 -9.73 5.45
CA THR A 38 1.48 -9.05 4.24
C THR A 38 1.29 -9.98 3.04
N ILE A 39 0.49 -9.50 2.08
CA ILE A 39 0.24 -10.17 0.81
C ILE A 39 1.15 -9.52 -0.22
N GLU A 40 1.99 -10.32 -0.87
CA GLU A 40 2.94 -9.89 -1.89
C GLU A 40 2.54 -10.48 -3.24
N ILE A 41 2.51 -9.64 -4.28
CA ILE A 41 2.11 -10.04 -5.63
C ILE A 41 3.11 -9.49 -6.62
N ASN A 42 3.71 -10.38 -7.41
CA ASN A 42 4.65 -10.01 -8.44
C ASN A 42 3.96 -9.05 -9.43
N PHE A 43 4.55 -7.86 -9.58
CA PHE A 43 3.93 -6.76 -10.30
C PHE A 43 3.87 -7.01 -11.82
N GLU A 44 4.80 -7.78 -12.38
CA GLU A 44 4.78 -8.19 -13.79
C GLU A 44 3.55 -9.05 -14.12
N GLN A 45 3.10 -9.90 -13.19
CA GLN A 45 1.86 -10.67 -13.39
C GLN A 45 0.64 -9.74 -13.46
N ILE A 46 0.62 -8.68 -12.65
CA ILE A 46 -0.44 -7.67 -12.68
C ILE A 46 -0.42 -6.91 -14.00
N LYS A 47 0.76 -6.48 -14.49
CA LYS A 47 0.91 -5.79 -15.78
C LYS A 47 0.41 -6.63 -16.95
N LYS A 48 0.73 -7.94 -16.96
CA LYS A 48 0.26 -8.88 -18.00
C LYS A 48 -1.27 -8.99 -18.03
N LEU A 49 -1.91 -9.05 -16.86
CA LEU A 49 -3.36 -9.17 -16.73
C LEU A 49 -4.10 -7.84 -16.88
N LEU A 50 -3.41 -6.71 -16.67
CA LEU A 50 -3.98 -5.37 -16.71
C LEU A 50 -3.06 -4.39 -17.43
N PRO A 51 -2.99 -4.45 -18.77
CA PRO A 51 -2.13 -3.58 -19.56
C PRO A 51 -2.36 -2.09 -19.27
N GLY A 52 -1.27 -1.33 -19.18
CA GLY A 52 -1.25 0.12 -18.89
C GLY A 52 -1.37 0.48 -17.41
N ILE A 53 -1.33 -0.49 -16.49
CA ILE A 53 -1.17 -0.22 -15.05
C ILE A 53 0.28 0.17 -14.73
N ASN A 54 0.46 1.12 -13.81
CA ASN A 54 1.74 1.63 -13.33
C ASN A 54 1.61 2.16 -11.90
N SER A 55 2.70 2.69 -11.35
CA SER A 55 2.77 3.17 -9.97
C SER A 55 1.82 4.33 -9.65
N ASN A 56 1.42 5.12 -10.65
CA ASN A 56 0.60 6.32 -10.45
C ASN A 56 -0.91 6.06 -10.63
N ASN A 57 -1.29 4.88 -11.11
CA ASN A 57 -2.67 4.58 -11.45
C ASN A 57 -3.17 3.24 -10.87
N LEU A 58 -2.60 2.76 -9.77
CA LEU A 58 -3.04 1.53 -9.11
C LEU A 58 -3.83 1.81 -7.83
N ALA A 59 -4.88 1.02 -7.60
CA ALA A 59 -5.52 0.92 -6.30
C ALA A 59 -6.04 -0.50 -6.02
N VAL A 60 -5.97 -0.91 -4.76
CA VAL A 60 -6.45 -2.19 -4.25
C VAL A 60 -7.76 -2.00 -3.49
N PHE A 61 -8.73 -2.89 -3.72
CA PHE A 61 -10.03 -2.87 -3.07
C PHE A 61 -10.39 -4.24 -2.49
N SER A 62 -11.03 -4.26 -1.33
CA SER A 62 -11.71 -5.45 -0.82
C SER A 62 -12.93 -5.74 -1.70
N LYS A 63 -13.11 -7.00 -2.12
CA LYS A 63 -14.30 -7.40 -2.89
C LYS A 63 -15.56 -7.44 -2.02
N LYS A 64 -15.42 -7.61 -0.70
CA LYS A 64 -16.54 -7.77 0.24
C LYS A 64 -17.39 -6.50 0.36
N ASP A 65 -16.73 -5.35 0.44
CA ASP A 65 -17.35 -4.06 0.78
C ASP A 65 -16.89 -2.92 -0.16
N ASN A 66 -16.07 -3.23 -1.18
CA ASN A 66 -15.48 -2.26 -2.11
C ASN A 66 -14.68 -1.15 -1.40
N SER A 67 -14.20 -1.40 -0.18
CA SER A 67 -13.32 -0.49 0.54
C SER A 67 -11.92 -0.49 -0.07
N GLN A 68 -11.33 0.69 -0.24
CA GLN A 68 -9.95 0.83 -0.70
C GLN A 68 -8.98 0.46 0.43
N ILE A 69 -7.96 -0.32 0.08
CA ILE A 69 -6.93 -0.85 0.98
C ILE A 69 -5.62 -0.09 0.78
N ALA A 70 -4.95 0.21 1.90
CA ALA A 70 -3.60 0.75 1.89
C ALA A 70 -2.66 -0.26 1.25
N HIS A 71 -1.86 0.19 0.28
CA HIS A 71 -0.94 -0.66 -0.45
C HIS A 71 0.35 0.11 -0.72
N GLN A 72 1.41 -0.63 -0.99
CA GLN A 72 2.70 -0.10 -1.33
C GLN A 72 3.26 -0.87 -2.53
N LEU A 73 4.01 -0.16 -3.36
CA LEU A 73 4.78 -0.74 -4.44
C LEU A 73 6.23 -0.81 -3.99
N ILE A 74 6.86 -1.95 -4.20
CA ILE A 74 8.23 -2.22 -3.79
C ILE A 74 9.09 -2.37 -5.02
N ASP A 75 10.22 -1.68 -4.98
CA ASP A 75 11.36 -1.78 -5.87
C ASP A 75 12.52 -2.20 -4.96
N TYR A 76 12.92 -3.47 -5.04
CA TYR A 76 13.89 -4.06 -4.10
C TYR A 76 15.32 -3.67 -4.41
N ASP A 77 15.66 -3.55 -5.69
CA ASP A 77 17.02 -3.25 -6.17
C ASP A 77 17.23 -1.78 -6.55
N GLN A 78 16.17 -0.96 -6.44
CA GLN A 78 16.17 0.47 -6.72
C GLN A 78 16.52 0.80 -8.17
N ASP A 79 16.20 -0.11 -9.11
CA ASP A 79 16.42 0.11 -10.54
C ASP A 79 15.32 0.99 -11.19
N GLY A 80 14.29 1.36 -10.42
CA GLY A 80 13.14 2.14 -10.87
C GLY A 80 12.00 1.30 -11.45
N ILE A 81 12.15 -0.02 -11.49
CA ILE A 81 11.15 -0.99 -11.90
C ILE A 81 10.48 -1.57 -10.65
N ILE A 82 9.14 -1.53 -10.65
CA ILE A 82 8.37 -2.10 -9.53
C ILE A 82 8.36 -3.63 -9.62
N ASP A 83 8.82 -4.29 -8.55
CA ASP A 83 8.85 -5.74 -8.40
C ASP A 83 7.56 -6.30 -7.81
N GLN A 84 7.07 -5.68 -6.75
CA GLN A 84 5.95 -6.20 -5.95
C GLN A 84 4.91 -5.15 -5.66
N LEU A 85 3.65 -5.59 -5.65
CA LEU A 85 2.57 -4.94 -4.94
C LEU A 85 2.40 -5.63 -3.58
N ILE A 86 2.44 -4.85 -2.51
CA ILE A 86 2.15 -5.33 -1.16
C ILE A 86 0.97 -4.63 -0.51
N PHE A 87 0.20 -5.37 0.29
CA PHE A 87 -0.86 -4.83 1.16
C PHE A 87 -1.14 -5.82 2.29
N GLN A 88 -1.82 -5.38 3.34
CA GLN A 88 -2.10 -6.22 4.50
C GLN A 88 -3.58 -6.61 4.63
N SER A 89 -3.84 -7.81 5.15
CA SER A 89 -5.18 -8.24 5.56
C SER A 89 -5.15 -9.23 6.72
N ASN A 90 -6.23 -9.29 7.48
CA ASN A 90 -6.42 -10.31 8.51
C ASN A 90 -7.09 -11.54 7.90
N PHE A 91 -6.77 -12.73 8.38
CA PHE A 91 -7.44 -13.97 8.00
C PHE A 91 -7.74 -14.82 9.22
N SER A 92 -8.98 -15.30 9.30
CA SER A 92 -9.38 -16.36 10.21
C SER A 92 -8.80 -17.71 9.73
N PRO A 93 -8.78 -18.76 10.57
CA PRO A 93 -8.42 -20.12 10.15
C PRO A 93 -9.15 -20.53 8.87
N ASN A 94 -8.41 -21.06 7.89
CA ASN A 94 -8.98 -21.57 6.62
C ASN A 94 -9.76 -20.53 5.78
N GLU A 95 -9.66 -19.23 6.10
CA GLU A 95 -10.43 -18.18 5.43
C GLU A 95 -9.86 -17.87 4.04
N SER A 96 -10.75 -17.63 3.07
CA SER A 96 -10.40 -17.05 1.79
C SER A 96 -11.04 -15.68 1.60
N LYS A 97 -10.24 -14.69 1.21
CA LYS A 97 -10.70 -13.34 0.84
C LYS A 97 -10.43 -13.06 -0.63
N SER A 98 -11.21 -12.15 -1.20
CA SER A 98 -10.99 -11.68 -2.56
C SER A 98 -10.75 -10.19 -2.57
N PHE A 99 -9.80 -9.76 -3.40
CA PHE A 99 -9.47 -8.36 -3.61
C PHE A 99 -9.50 -8.04 -5.10
N VAL A 100 -9.56 -6.75 -5.41
CA VAL A 100 -9.64 -6.25 -6.78
C VAL A 100 -8.59 -5.16 -6.96
N ILE A 101 -7.71 -5.34 -7.94
CA ILE A 101 -6.74 -4.35 -8.39
C ILE A 101 -7.35 -3.63 -9.60
N LYS A 102 -7.38 -2.30 -9.57
CA LYS A 102 -7.98 -1.47 -10.63
C LYS A 102 -7.03 -0.38 -11.07
N LYS A 103 -7.14 0.02 -12.34
CA LYS A 103 -6.56 1.28 -12.83
C LYS A 103 -7.37 2.45 -12.27
N LYS A 104 -6.84 3.17 -11.29
CA LYS A 104 -7.43 4.38 -10.71
C LYS A 104 -6.30 5.34 -10.37
N LYS A 105 -6.36 6.58 -10.89
CA LYS A 105 -5.42 7.64 -10.48
C LYS A 105 -5.40 7.71 -8.96
N SER A 106 -4.19 7.79 -8.39
CA SER A 106 -3.99 7.88 -6.94
C SER A 106 -4.71 9.12 -6.40
N GLN A 107 -5.97 8.96 -6.03
CA GLN A 107 -6.63 9.85 -5.10
C GLN A 107 -6.15 9.36 -3.74
N ARG A 108 -5.33 10.19 -3.08
CA ARG A 108 -4.76 9.92 -1.77
C ARG A 108 -5.92 9.79 -0.78
N LYS A 109 -6.44 8.57 -0.63
CA LYS A 109 -7.25 8.23 0.52
C LYS A 109 -6.29 8.25 1.70
N GLU A 110 -6.56 9.12 2.66
CA GLU A 110 -5.76 9.12 3.88
C GLU A 110 -6.06 7.86 4.66
N PHE A 111 -5.00 7.12 4.97
CA PHE A 111 -5.05 6.00 5.89
C PHE A 111 -4.47 6.48 7.22
N THR A 112 -4.96 5.92 8.33
CA THR A 112 -4.39 6.19 9.63
C THR A 112 -2.92 5.77 9.63
N ASN A 113 -2.02 6.74 9.79
CA ASN A 113 -0.60 6.45 9.96
C ASN A 113 -0.39 5.70 11.27
N LEU A 114 0.31 4.57 11.21
CA LEU A 114 0.73 3.82 12.39
C LEU A 114 2.18 4.10 12.76
N VAL A 115 2.94 4.69 11.84
CA VAL A 115 4.35 5.01 12.00
C VAL A 115 4.54 6.49 11.71
N ALA A 116 5.40 7.15 12.48
CA ALA A 116 5.79 8.53 12.24
C ALA A 116 7.24 8.75 12.65
N THR A 117 7.84 9.77 12.04
CA THR A 117 9.16 10.29 12.41
C THR A 117 9.05 11.79 12.62
N LYS A 118 9.80 12.35 13.58
CA LYS A 118 9.86 13.79 13.84
C LYS A 118 11.30 14.20 14.08
N PHE A 119 11.74 15.20 13.32
CA PHE A 119 12.98 15.94 13.62
C PHE A 119 12.63 17.15 14.49
N VAL A 120 13.29 17.28 15.63
CA VAL A 120 13.03 18.31 16.64
C VAL A 120 14.08 19.39 16.50
N LYS A 121 13.81 20.41 15.69
CA LYS A 121 14.81 21.40 15.24
C LYS A 121 15.62 22.06 16.36
N GLY A 122 14.99 22.44 17.49
CA GLY A 122 15.68 23.15 18.57
C GLY A 122 16.70 22.28 19.34
N ARG A 123 16.43 20.99 19.44
CA ARG A 123 17.26 20.00 20.16
C ARG A 123 18.13 19.17 19.20
N GLU A 124 17.81 19.25 17.91
CA GLU A 124 18.29 18.37 16.85
C GLU A 124 18.01 16.89 17.11
N ASP A 125 17.05 16.58 17.98
CA ASP A 125 16.65 15.20 18.28
C ASP A 125 15.95 14.59 17.06
N PHE A 126 16.11 13.28 16.88
CA PHE A 126 15.30 12.51 15.94
C PHE A 126 14.45 11.50 16.71
N ALA A 127 13.14 11.59 16.53
CA ALA A 127 12.19 10.69 17.16
C ALA A 127 11.45 9.86 16.11
N TRP A 128 11.17 8.60 16.44
CA TRP A 128 10.38 7.70 15.59
C TRP A 128 9.46 6.84 16.44
N GLU A 129 8.31 6.47 15.89
CA GLU A 129 7.32 5.66 16.60
C GLU A 129 6.54 4.74 15.68
N ASN A 130 5.98 3.67 16.26
CA ASN A 130 4.97 2.81 15.65
C ASN A 130 3.69 2.77 16.52
N ASP A 131 2.76 1.86 16.28
CA ASP A 131 1.50 1.75 17.05
C ASP A 131 1.67 1.22 18.49
N ARG A 132 2.90 0.93 18.93
CA ARG A 132 3.21 0.31 20.23
C ARG A 132 4.23 1.07 21.06
N ILE A 133 5.22 1.67 20.43
CA ILE A 133 6.38 2.25 21.11
C ILE A 133 6.89 3.46 20.32
N ALA A 134 7.58 4.35 21.03
CA ALA A 134 8.28 5.47 20.43
C ALA A 134 9.71 5.52 20.96
N PHE A 135 10.58 6.16 20.21
CA PHE A 135 11.99 6.31 20.52
C PHE A 135 12.44 7.72 20.18
N ARG A 136 13.54 8.12 20.80
CA ARG A 136 14.26 9.35 20.49
C ARG A 136 15.75 9.09 20.57
N ILE A 137 16.51 9.63 19.64
CA ILE A 137 17.95 9.84 19.77
C ILE A 137 18.22 11.32 19.97
N TYR A 138 19.10 11.63 20.93
CA TYR A 138 19.48 13.01 21.23
C TYR A 138 20.30 13.61 20.09
N GLY A 139 20.02 14.88 19.78
CA GLY A 139 20.77 15.65 18.80
C GLY A 139 22.03 16.30 19.35
N PRO A 140 22.92 16.80 18.47
CA PRO A 140 24.15 17.49 18.87
C PRO A 140 23.91 18.70 19.78
N ALA A 141 22.79 19.40 19.66
CA ALA A 141 22.45 20.52 20.54
C ALA A 141 22.28 20.13 22.03
N MET A 142 22.16 18.84 22.34
CA MET A 142 21.99 18.34 23.70
C MET A 142 23.27 17.84 24.38
N THR A 143 24.42 17.83 23.69
CA THR A 143 25.67 17.19 24.19
C THR A 143 26.20 17.76 25.51
N ALA A 144 25.84 19.00 25.85
CA ALA A 144 26.21 19.62 27.14
C ALA A 144 25.40 19.05 28.33
N GLU A 145 24.22 18.49 28.07
CA GLU A 145 23.33 17.91 29.09
C GLU A 145 23.31 16.38 29.02
N VAL A 146 23.38 15.82 27.82
CA VAL A 146 23.31 14.39 27.53
C VAL A 146 24.22 14.10 26.34
N ASP A 147 25.26 13.28 26.55
CA ASP A 147 26.26 12.96 25.52
C ASP A 147 25.64 12.17 24.35
N ASN A 148 25.33 10.88 24.58
CA ASN A 148 24.68 10.01 23.62
C ASN A 148 23.67 9.07 24.31
N GLY A 149 22.44 9.02 23.79
CA GLY A 149 21.40 8.17 24.37
C GLY A 149 20.22 7.94 23.43
N ILE A 150 19.56 6.80 23.63
CA ILE A 150 18.27 6.50 23.03
C ILE A 150 17.25 6.39 24.15
N ASP A 151 16.26 7.27 24.13
CA ASP A 151 15.08 7.10 24.96
C ASP A 151 14.14 6.09 24.34
N ILE A 152 13.55 5.27 25.21
CA ILE A 152 12.49 4.34 24.86
C ILE A 152 11.22 4.78 25.57
N TRP A 153 10.23 5.19 24.81
CA TRP A 153 8.94 5.64 25.31
C TRP A 153 7.87 4.58 25.11
N THR A 154 7.43 3.97 26.22
CA THR A 154 6.22 3.16 26.21
C THR A 154 5.00 4.08 26.08
N LYS A 155 4.10 3.79 25.14
CA LYS A 155 2.88 4.57 24.96
C LYS A 155 1.62 3.76 25.20
N ARG A 156 0.56 4.43 25.64
CA ARG A 156 -0.77 3.84 25.90
C ARG A 156 -1.76 4.03 24.75
N VAL A 157 -1.31 4.58 23.63
CA VAL A 157 -2.12 4.88 22.45
C VAL A 157 -1.57 4.16 21.23
N LYS A 158 -2.43 3.80 20.28
CA LYS A 158 -2.04 3.10 19.04
C LYS A 158 -1.79 4.01 17.83
N TYR A 159 -1.99 5.32 17.98
CA TYR A 159 -1.72 6.31 16.95
C TYR A 159 -0.43 7.07 17.25
N PRO A 160 0.20 7.70 16.25
CA PRO A 160 1.36 8.56 16.46
C PRO A 160 1.07 9.72 17.42
N ILE A 161 1.87 9.85 18.49
CA ILE A 161 1.71 10.82 19.57
C ILE A 161 2.90 11.75 19.75
N VAL A 162 4.08 11.40 19.23
CA VAL A 162 5.34 12.15 19.41
C VAL A 162 5.20 13.57 18.89
N GLU A 163 4.51 13.76 17.77
CA GLU A 163 4.28 15.09 17.22
C GLU A 163 3.57 16.01 18.22
N LYS A 164 2.58 15.47 18.93
CA LYS A 164 1.82 16.18 19.97
C LYS A 164 2.68 16.49 21.20
N TRP A 165 3.57 15.59 21.62
CA TRP A 165 4.46 15.86 22.77
C TRP A 165 5.40 17.03 22.51
N TYR A 166 5.82 17.19 21.26
CA TYR A 166 6.64 18.29 20.78
C TYR A 166 5.82 19.43 20.16
N ALA A 167 4.50 19.51 20.43
CA ALA A 167 3.68 20.62 19.95
C ALA A 167 3.83 21.78 20.93
N GLY A 168 4.77 22.69 20.66
CA GLY A 168 5.07 23.85 21.52
C GLY A 168 6.54 24.06 21.84
N GLU A 169 7.42 23.14 21.39
CA GLU A 169 8.85 23.41 21.23
C GLU A 169 9.16 24.11 19.90
#